data_AF-A0A377IXE4-F1
#
_entry.id   AF-A0A377IXE4-F1
#
_cell.length_a   1.000
_cell.length_b   1.000
_cell.length_c   1.000
_cell.angle_alpha   90.00
_cell.angle_beta   90.00
_cell.angle_gamma   90.00
#
_symmetry.space_group_name_H-M   'P 1'
#
loop_
_entity.id
_entity.type
_entity.pdbx_description
1 polymer ?
#
loop_
_entity_poly.entity_id
_entity_poly.type
_entity_poly.pdbx_seq_one_letter_code
_entity_poly.pdbx_strand_id
1 'polypeptide(L)'
;MTELTKDDLHVGHVYSAKSPKEHGFPPLLGDRQILWKGLIYDNKEGVVDGLQYDSPSVRQGRKYPKISIAKFLKWAEADITETMPKGKWRYAR
;
A
#
# COMPACT_ATOMS: atom_id res chain seq x y z
N MET A 1 -17.05 -4.85 8.21
CA MET A 1 -15.72 -4.22 8.25
C MET A 1 -15.92 -2.75 7.98
N THR A 2 -15.38 -1.87 8.82
CA THR A 2 -15.44 -0.42 8.59
C THR A 2 -14.60 -0.09 7.36
N GLU A 3 -15.16 0.67 6.42
CA GLU A 3 -14.39 1.10 5.25
C GLU A 3 -13.32 2.11 5.70
N LEU A 4 -12.07 1.90 5.27
CA LEU A 4 -10.99 2.84 5.50
C LEU A 4 -11.29 4.17 4.80
N THR A 5 -11.00 5.26 5.48
CA THR A 5 -11.08 6.62 4.97
C THR A 5 -9.69 7.21 4.77
N LYS A 6 -9.63 8.43 4.20
CA LYS A 6 -8.36 9.15 4.01
C LYS A 6 -7.65 9.43 5.34
N ASP A 7 -8.39 9.66 6.41
CA ASP A 7 -7.85 10.05 7.70
C ASP A 7 -7.18 8.86 8.43
N ASP A 8 -7.59 7.63 8.10
CA ASP A 8 -7.00 6.39 8.61
C ASP A 8 -5.66 6.03 7.92
N LEU A 9 -5.29 6.76 6.86
CA LEU A 9 -4.05 6.52 6.13
C LEU A 9 -2.88 7.28 6.77
N HIS A 10 -1.88 6.56 7.28
CA HIS A 10 -0.72 7.14 7.95
C HIS A 10 0.58 6.76 7.25
N VAL A 11 1.54 7.70 7.20
CA VAL A 11 2.90 7.41 6.70
C VAL A 11 3.59 6.48 7.69
N GLY A 12 4.26 5.46 7.17
CA GLY A 12 4.92 4.40 7.95
C GLY A 12 4.06 3.16 8.17
N HIS A 13 2.73 3.28 8.04
CA HIS A 13 1.79 2.18 8.25
C HIS A 13 1.69 1.25 7.03
N VAL A 14 1.33 0.00 7.29
CA VAL A 14 1.17 -1.07 6.31
C VAL A 14 -0.29 -1.47 6.22
N TYR A 15 -0.79 -1.55 4.98
CA TYR A 15 -2.18 -1.89 4.70
C TYR A 15 -2.26 -3.18 3.87
N SER A 16 -3.27 -3.99 4.14
CA SER A 16 -3.58 -5.19 3.37
C SER A 16 -4.56 -4.89 2.22
N ALA A 17 -4.52 -5.71 1.18
CA ALA A 17 -5.46 -5.64 0.08
C ALA A 17 -6.78 -6.36 0.41
N LYS A 18 -7.92 -5.86 -0.10
CA LYS A 18 -9.21 -6.59 -0.10
C LYS A 18 -9.16 -7.92 -0.83
N SER A 19 -8.22 -8.05 -1.77
CA SER A 19 -7.95 -9.28 -2.50
C SER A 19 -6.44 -9.43 -2.63
N PRO A 20 -5.78 -10.07 -1.65
CA PRO A 20 -4.34 -10.22 -1.62
C PRO A 20 -3.84 -10.99 -2.84
N LYS A 21 -2.77 -10.47 -3.43
CA LYS A 21 -2.01 -11.17 -4.48
C LYS A 21 -0.68 -11.63 -3.90
N GLU A 22 -0.25 -12.80 -4.34
CA GLU A 22 1.03 -13.37 -3.96
C GLU A 22 2.15 -12.85 -4.88
N HIS A 23 3.32 -12.57 -4.31
CA HIS A 23 4.49 -12.08 -5.04
C HIS A 23 5.76 -12.81 -4.61
N GLY A 24 6.60 -13.18 -5.59
CA GLY A 24 7.92 -13.76 -5.34
C GLY A 24 7.93 -15.25 -4.98
N PHE A 25 9.10 -15.75 -4.60
CA PHE A 25 9.32 -17.11 -4.11
C PHE A 25 10.33 -17.06 -2.93
N PRO A 26 9.94 -17.44 -1.71
CA PRO A 26 8.61 -17.86 -1.26
C PRO A 26 7.55 -16.76 -1.43
N PRO A 27 6.24 -17.11 -1.56
CA PRO A 27 5.20 -16.15 -1.86
C PRO A 27 4.92 -15.21 -0.67
N LEU A 28 4.98 -13.91 -0.94
CA LEU A 28 4.66 -12.84 0.00
C LEU A 28 3.32 -12.18 -0.36
N LEU A 29 2.58 -11.72 0.64
CA LEU A 29 1.36 -10.95 0.43
C LEU A 29 1.73 -9.55 -0.08
N GLY A 30 1.04 -9.08 -1.12
CA GLY A 30 1.23 -7.75 -1.73
C GLY A 30 0.78 -6.57 -0.87
N ASP A 31 1.01 -6.62 0.44
CA ASP A 31 0.76 -5.54 1.39
C ASP A 31 1.56 -4.29 1.00
N ARG A 32 1.06 -3.11 1.37
CA ARG A 32 1.66 -1.83 0.99
C ARG A 32 1.95 -0.98 2.20
N GLN A 33 3.21 -0.58 2.35
CA GLN A 33 3.63 0.39 3.35
C GLN A 33 3.60 1.79 2.75
N ILE A 34 2.88 2.72 3.38
CA ILE A 34 2.88 4.12 2.93
C ILE A 34 4.23 4.76 3.31
N LEU A 35 4.96 5.26 2.33
CA LEU A 35 6.23 5.97 2.54
C LEU A 35 6.06 7.49 2.59
N TRP A 36 5.07 8.00 1.87
CA TRP A 36 4.83 9.45 1.75
C TRP A 36 3.39 9.71 1.28
N LYS A 37 2.84 10.86 1.68
CA LYS A 37 1.55 11.38 1.20
C LYS A 37 1.70 12.82 0.73
N GLY A 38 0.93 13.20 -0.29
CA GLY A 38 0.86 14.57 -0.80
C GLY A 38 0.21 14.62 -2.19
N LEU A 39 0.40 15.72 -2.91
CA LEU A 39 -0.22 15.89 -4.22
C LEU A 39 0.56 15.12 -5.30
N ILE A 40 -0.16 14.41 -6.16
CA ILE A 40 0.37 13.73 -7.35
C ILE A 40 -0.47 14.07 -8.58
N TYR A 41 0.11 13.91 -9.75
CA TYR A 41 -0.63 14.02 -11.01
C TYR A 41 -1.24 12.66 -11.40
N ASP A 42 -2.56 12.63 -11.55
CA ASP A 42 -3.32 11.52 -12.13
C ASP A 42 -3.78 11.89 -13.53
N ASN A 43 -3.51 11.03 -14.52
CA ASN A 43 -3.84 11.29 -15.92
C ASN A 43 -5.34 11.51 -16.17
N LYS A 44 -6.24 11.07 -15.28
CA LYS A 44 -7.69 11.22 -15.45
C LYS A 44 -8.26 12.45 -14.73
N GLU A 45 -7.72 12.77 -13.55
CA GLU A 45 -8.32 13.75 -12.62
C GLU A 45 -7.41 14.97 -12.38
N GLY A 46 -6.22 15.01 -12.98
CA GLY A 46 -5.27 16.09 -12.79
C GLY A 46 -4.52 15.96 -11.47
N VAL A 47 -4.29 17.08 -10.78
CA VAL A 47 -3.58 17.07 -9.48
C VAL A 47 -4.54 16.64 -8.37
N VAL A 48 -4.22 15.54 -7.71
CA VAL A 48 -5.05 14.92 -6.65
C VAL A 48 -4.20 14.55 -5.44
N ASP A 49 -4.87 14.29 -4.31
CA ASP A 49 -4.22 13.63 -3.18
C ASP A 49 -3.75 12.22 -3.57
N GLY A 50 -2.48 11.95 -3.29
CA GLY A 50 -1.86 10.67 -3.53
C GLY A 50 -0.90 10.27 -2.43
N LEU A 51 -0.35 9.10 -2.64
CA LEU A 51 0.65 8.52 -1.77
C LEU A 51 1.67 7.73 -2.58
N GLN A 52 2.84 7.55 -1.98
CA GLN A 52 3.87 6.65 -2.44
C GLN A 52 3.97 5.49 -1.46
N TYR A 53 4.15 4.27 -1.98
CA TYR A 53 4.20 3.08 -1.14
C TYR A 53 5.34 2.13 -1.52
N ASP A 54 5.76 1.32 -0.55
CA ASP A 54 6.58 0.12 -0.75
C ASP A 54 5.72 -1.15 -0.66
N SER A 55 6.17 -2.25 -1.26
CA SER A 55 5.46 -3.54 -1.26
C SER A 55 6.41 -4.66 -1.71
N PRO A 56 6.15 -5.94 -1.37
CA PRO A 56 6.92 -7.07 -1.90
C PRO A 56 7.01 -7.14 -3.43
N SER A 57 6.06 -6.54 -4.13
CA SER A 57 6.09 -6.46 -5.59
C SER A 57 7.11 -5.45 -6.14
N VAL A 58 7.60 -4.54 -5.31
CA VAL A 58 8.57 -3.50 -5.69
C VAL A 58 9.97 -4.11 -5.66
N ARG A 59 10.54 -4.35 -6.85
CA ARG A 59 11.90 -4.89 -6.96
C ARG A 59 12.94 -3.87 -6.49
N GLN A 60 14.02 -4.37 -5.88
CA GLN A 60 15.16 -3.56 -5.49
C GLN A 60 15.69 -2.73 -6.68
N GLY A 61 16.03 -1.47 -6.42
CA GLY A 61 16.51 -0.52 -7.45
C GLY A 61 15.41 0.11 -8.32
N ARG A 62 14.13 -0.24 -8.12
CA ARG A 62 13.01 0.44 -8.78
C ARG A 62 12.56 1.66 -7.96
N LYS A 63 11.93 2.61 -8.65
CA LYS A 63 11.22 3.72 -8.01
C LYS A 63 9.96 3.20 -7.32
N TYR A 64 9.70 3.71 -6.12
CA TYR A 64 8.47 3.39 -5.39
C TYR A 64 7.24 3.90 -6.13
N PRO A 65 6.20 3.05 -6.32
CA PRO A 65 4.98 3.44 -7.01
C PRO A 65 4.24 4.58 -6.31
N LYS A 66 3.63 5.46 -7.12
CA LYS A 66 2.71 6.51 -6.66
C LYS A 66 1.30 6.18 -7.12
N ILE A 67 0.31 6.44 -6.26
CA ILE A 67 -1.10 6.16 -6.54
C ILE A 67 -1.98 7.20 -5.84
N SER A 68 -3.15 7.52 -6.41
CA SER A 68 -4.10 8.42 -5.75
C SER A 68 -4.68 7.77 -4.50
N ILE A 69 -5.04 8.57 -3.50
CA ILE A 69 -5.64 8.07 -2.26
C ILE A 69 -6.93 7.30 -2.57
N ALA A 70 -7.77 7.81 -3.48
CA ALA A 70 -9.00 7.15 -3.89
C ALA A 70 -8.76 5.73 -4.45
N LYS A 71 -7.73 5.54 -5.29
CA LYS A 71 -7.37 4.23 -5.82
C LYS A 71 -6.77 3.32 -4.74
N PHE A 72 -6.02 3.89 -3.80
CA PHE A 72 -5.49 3.13 -2.67
C PHE A 72 -6.60 2.61 -1.75
N LEU A 73 -7.56 3.45 -1.36
CA LEU A 73 -8.69 3.06 -0.52
C LEU A 73 -9.59 2.00 -1.17
N LYS A 74 -9.75 2.03 -2.50
CA LYS A 74 -10.44 0.97 -3.23
C LYS A 74 -9.73 -0.38 -3.13
N TRP A 75 -8.40 -0.35 -3.05
CA TRP A 75 -7.56 -1.53 -2.92
C TRP A 75 -7.43 -2.02 -1.47
N ALA A 76 -7.32 -1.11 -0.50
CA ALA A 76 -7.02 -1.40 0.90
C ALA A 76 -8.23 -1.96 1.66
N GLU A 77 -7.99 -2.97 2.50
CA GLU A 77 -9.00 -3.56 3.39
C GLU A 77 -8.83 -3.10 4.83
N ALA A 78 -7.61 -3.22 5.37
CA ALA A 78 -7.33 -2.95 6.76
C ALA A 78 -5.90 -2.41 6.94
N ASP A 79 -5.72 -1.61 7.99
CA ASP A 79 -4.40 -1.32 8.55
C ASP A 79 -3.94 -2.54 9.35
N ILE A 80 -2.79 -3.09 9.00
CA ILE A 80 -2.22 -4.30 9.60
C ILE A 80 -0.89 -4.02 10.30
N THR A 81 -0.53 -2.75 10.47
CA THR A 81 0.78 -2.31 10.98
C THR A 81 1.17 -3.01 12.28
N GLU A 82 0.24 -3.12 13.22
CA GLU A 82 0.48 -3.76 14.53
C GLU A 82 0.71 -5.29 14.44
N THR A 83 0.23 -5.92 13.37
CA THR A 83 0.37 -7.36 13.14
C THR A 83 1.56 -7.72 12.24
N MET A 84 2.29 -6.72 11.74
CA MET A 84 3.40 -6.93 10.81
C MET A 84 4.61 -7.55 11.51
N PRO A 85 5.27 -8.54 10.88
CA PRO A 85 6.54 -9.04 11.39
C PRO A 85 7.63 -7.96 11.28
N LYS A 86 8.48 -7.84 12.30
CA LYS A 86 9.52 -6.81 12.34
C LYS A 86 10.53 -6.99 11.18
N GLY A 87 10.66 -5.96 10.36
CA GLY A 87 11.64 -5.90 9.26
C GLY A 87 11.37 -6.90 8.13
N LYS A 88 10.18 -7.50 8.06
CA LYS A 88 9.83 -8.49 7.04
C LYS A 88 8.41 -8.25 6.51
N TRP A 89 8.15 -8.79 5.32
CA TRP A 89 6.81 -8.86 4.75
C TRP A 89 6.10 -10.14 5.19
N ARG A 90 4.76 -10.15 5.15
CA ARG A 90 3.97 -11.34 5.47
C ARG A 90 4.06 -12.37 4.35
N TYR A 91 4.23 -13.63 4.72
CA TYR A 91 4.12 -14.75 3.79
C TYR A 91 2.65 -15.03 3.48
N ALA A 92 2.39 -15.55 2.27
CA ALA A 92 1.07 -15.98 1.87
C ALA A 92 0.68 -17.37 2.45
N ARG A 93 1.64 -18.10 3.02
CA ARG A 93 1.50 -19.45 3.55
C ARG A 93 2.29 -19.60 4.84
#